data_AF-A0AA41RZG3-F1
#
_entry.id   AF-A0AA41RZG3-F1
#
_cell.length_a   1.000
_cell.length_b   1.000
_cell.length_c   1.000
_cell.angle_alpha   90.00
_cell.angle_beta   90.00
_cell.angle_gamma   90.00
#
_symmetry.space_group_name_H-M   'P 1'
#
loop_
_entity.id
_entity.type
_entity.pdbx_description
1 polymer ?
#
loop_
_entity_poly.entity_id
_entity_poly.type
_entity_poly.pdbx_seq_one_letter_code
_entity_poly.pdbx_strand_id
1 'polypeptide(L)'
;MSWISNSFPCSWGCILCSFGCYSTLCVMQYSLAQDKRLKAISEAILNMKVLKLYAWEMYFKSIIDRLRKEEVKVLEATQRMKGYNIFLFWISPILVSSATFMTCYFTGVPLNASNIFTFLATLRVLQEPITLTPDIIAMIIHAKVAFRRIVTFLAAEELECEIFKKMECAKQHKHAISISSGNFSWEGNLSILTLKSVNLEVKSGEKVAICGEVGAGKSTLLAAILGEVPKVEGMVQAYGKIAYVSQMAWIQSGSIQDNILFGCTMDKQKYQETVEKCSLVKDLEMLPYGDLTEIGERGINLSGGQKQRVQLARALYQDADIYLLDDPFSAVDADTATTIFNEYIMGALSGKTVLLVTHQVDFLPAFDSIL
;
A
#
# COMPACT_ATOMS: atom_id res chain seq x y z
N MET A 1 56.75 8.42 28.63
CA MET A 1 55.51 8.94 28.00
C MET A 1 55.84 9.68 26.69
N SER A 2 56.67 9.10 25.81
CA SER A 2 57.13 9.80 24.58
C SER A 2 57.69 8.89 23.47
N TRP A 3 57.34 7.60 23.43
CA TRP A 3 57.92 6.66 22.44
C TRP A 3 56.91 5.78 21.69
N ILE A 4 55.60 6.00 21.84
CA ILE A 4 54.56 5.18 21.18
C ILE A 4 53.89 5.90 19.98
N SER A 5 54.28 7.14 19.67
CA SER A 5 53.50 7.96 18.73
C SER A 5 53.91 7.93 17.25
N ASN A 6 54.98 7.25 16.83
CA ASN A 6 55.51 7.46 15.47
C ASN A 6 55.78 6.21 14.61
N SER A 7 55.10 5.08 14.83
CA SER A 7 55.26 3.91 13.94
C SER A 7 54.06 2.96 13.88
N PHE A 8 52.82 3.47 14.00
CA PHE A 8 51.68 2.71 13.48
C PHE A 8 51.48 3.12 12.02
N PRO A 9 51.59 2.19 11.06
CA PRO A 9 51.45 2.55 9.65
C PRO A 9 50.00 2.99 9.41
N CYS A 10 49.80 4.28 9.15
CA CYS A 10 48.57 4.87 8.62
C CYS A 10 48.01 4.12 7.39
N SER A 11 48.78 3.22 6.76
CA SER A 11 48.33 2.39 5.64
C SER A 11 47.28 1.36 6.03
N TRP A 12 47.34 0.76 7.23
CA TRP A 12 46.36 -0.27 7.63
C TRP A 12 44.98 0.32 7.91
N GLY A 13 44.91 1.52 8.50
CA GLY A 13 43.66 2.27 8.70
C GLY A 13 43.00 2.69 7.38
N CYS A 14 43.79 3.12 6.39
CA CYS A 14 43.29 3.46 5.06
C CYS A 14 42.81 2.24 4.27
N ILE A 15 43.49 1.08 4.41
CA ILE A 15 43.08 -0.18 3.80
C ILE A 15 41.77 -0.67 4.43
N LEU A 16 41.67 -0.71 5.77
CA LEU A 16 40.44 -1.11 6.46
C LEU A 16 39.25 -0.18 6.13
N CYS A 17 39.47 1.13 6.00
CA CYS A 17 38.42 2.08 5.62
C CYS A 17 37.99 1.93 4.15
N SER A 18 38.93 1.68 3.23
CA SER A 18 38.62 1.44 1.81
C SER A 18 37.89 0.12 1.59
N PHE A 19 38.28 -0.92 2.32
CA PHE A 19 37.62 -2.22 2.32
C PHE A 19 36.22 -2.18 2.96
N GLY A 20 36.05 -1.40 4.04
CA GLY A 20 34.75 -1.15 4.66
C GLY A 20 33.78 -0.43 3.71
N CYS A 21 34.25 0.60 3.00
CA CYS A 21 33.45 1.34 2.02
C CYS A 21 33.02 0.44 0.84
N TYR A 22 33.94 -0.38 0.31
CA TYR A 22 33.62 -1.35 -0.74
C TYR A 22 32.62 -2.43 -0.28
N SER A 23 32.77 -2.93 0.95
CA SER A 23 31.82 -3.87 1.55
C SER A 23 30.42 -3.25 1.67
N THR A 24 30.32 -2.00 2.12
CA THR A 24 29.01 -1.30 2.18
C THR A 24 28.39 -1.09 0.81
N LEU A 25 29.20 -0.82 -0.23
CA LEU A 25 28.71 -0.67 -1.61
C LEU A 25 28.14 -1.99 -2.14
N CYS A 26 28.83 -3.11 -1.92
CA CYS A 26 28.36 -4.43 -2.32
C CYS A 26 27.04 -4.82 -1.63
N VAL A 27 26.91 -4.52 -0.33
CA VAL A 27 25.68 -4.78 0.42
C VAL A 27 24.52 -3.91 -0.09
N MET A 28 24.78 -2.64 -0.44
CA MET A 28 23.76 -1.79 -1.07
C MET A 28 23.33 -2.31 -2.45
N GLN A 29 24.28 -2.74 -3.28
CA GLN A 29 23.98 -3.33 -4.59
C GLN A 29 23.15 -4.61 -4.47
N TYR A 30 23.45 -5.44 -3.47
CA TYR A 30 22.66 -6.63 -3.15
C TYR A 30 21.21 -6.27 -2.81
N SER A 31 20.99 -5.29 -1.91
CA SER A 31 19.65 -4.84 -1.53
C SER A 31 18.85 -4.31 -2.73
N LEU A 32 19.50 -3.55 -3.64
CA LEU A 32 18.85 -3.05 -4.85
C LEU A 32 18.44 -4.17 -5.82
N ALA A 33 19.29 -5.19 -5.99
CA ALA A 33 18.98 -6.35 -6.82
C ALA A 33 17.83 -7.18 -6.22
N GLN A 34 17.81 -7.33 -4.90
CA GLN A 34 16.74 -8.01 -4.17
C GLN A 34 15.39 -7.27 -4.32
N ASP A 35 15.37 -5.95 -4.17
CA ASP A 35 14.16 -5.12 -4.34
C ASP A 35 13.57 -5.29 -5.75
N LYS A 36 14.40 -5.28 -6.80
CA LYS A 36 13.96 -5.51 -8.19
C LYS A 36 13.29 -6.88 -8.37
N ARG A 37 13.88 -7.94 -7.81
CA ARG A 37 13.32 -9.30 -7.90
C ARG A 37 11.99 -9.40 -7.15
N LEU A 38 11.92 -8.85 -5.93
CA LEU A 38 10.70 -8.89 -5.13
C LEU A 38 9.55 -8.13 -5.81
N LYS A 39 9.84 -6.98 -6.42
CA LYS A 39 8.87 -6.24 -7.22
C LYS A 39 8.33 -7.07 -8.38
N ALA A 40 9.20 -7.69 -9.18
CA ALA A 40 8.79 -8.53 -10.31
C ALA A 40 7.95 -9.76 -9.86
N ILE A 41 8.30 -10.37 -8.73
CA ILE A 41 7.52 -11.49 -8.16
C ILE A 41 6.15 -11.01 -7.69
N SER A 42 6.07 -9.88 -6.98
CA SER A 42 4.81 -9.32 -6.51
C SER A 42 3.88 -9.00 -7.68
N GLU A 43 4.38 -8.33 -8.73
CA GLU A 43 3.63 -8.03 -9.95
C GLU A 43 3.11 -9.30 -10.65
N ALA A 44 3.93 -10.38 -10.69
CA ALA A 44 3.53 -11.65 -11.28
C ALA A 44 2.44 -12.37 -10.46
N ILE A 45 2.56 -12.39 -9.12
CA ILE A 45 1.59 -13.03 -8.24
C ILE A 45 0.23 -12.31 -8.31
N LEU A 46 0.24 -10.97 -8.25
CA LEU A 46 -0.97 -10.16 -8.33
C LEU A 46 -1.75 -10.41 -9.63
N ASN A 47 -1.04 -10.69 -10.73
CA ASN A 47 -1.64 -10.89 -12.06
C ASN A 47 -1.62 -12.36 -12.53
N MET A 48 -1.52 -13.33 -11.61
CA MET A 48 -1.33 -14.74 -11.94
C MET A 48 -2.42 -15.32 -12.85
N LYS A 49 -3.69 -14.90 -12.66
CA LYS A 49 -4.81 -15.34 -13.50
C LYS A 49 -4.61 -14.91 -14.96
N VAL A 50 -4.21 -13.67 -15.20
CA VAL A 50 -3.96 -13.13 -16.55
C VAL A 50 -2.78 -13.85 -17.19
N LEU A 51 -1.69 -14.06 -16.44
CA LEU A 51 -0.52 -14.80 -16.91
C LEU A 51 -0.85 -16.22 -17.35
N LYS A 52 -1.72 -16.92 -16.59
CA LYS A 52 -2.20 -18.26 -16.93
C LYS A 52 -3.07 -18.26 -18.19
N LEU A 53 -3.97 -17.27 -18.34
CA LEU A 53 -4.83 -17.14 -19.53
C LEU A 53 -4.03 -16.96 -20.82
N TYR A 54 -2.94 -16.18 -20.77
CA TYR A 54 -2.05 -15.96 -21.93
C TYR A 54 -0.91 -16.98 -22.04
N ALA A 55 -0.82 -17.97 -21.15
CA ALA A 55 0.29 -18.92 -21.05
C ALA A 55 1.68 -18.25 -20.94
N TRP A 56 1.76 -17.08 -20.31
CA TRP A 56 3.00 -16.28 -20.16
C TRP A 56 3.84 -16.66 -18.94
N GLU A 57 3.46 -17.72 -18.21
CA GLU A 57 4.15 -18.16 -17.00
C GLU A 57 5.64 -18.47 -17.23
N MET A 58 5.98 -19.10 -18.36
CA MET A 58 7.37 -19.44 -18.69
C MET A 58 8.19 -18.19 -19.03
N TYR A 59 7.56 -17.20 -19.66
CA TYR A 59 8.20 -15.93 -19.96
C TYR A 59 8.52 -15.16 -18.66
N PHE A 60 7.55 -14.99 -17.76
CA PHE A 60 7.76 -14.30 -16.48
C PHE A 60 8.73 -15.05 -15.57
N LYS A 61 8.68 -16.39 -15.56
CA LYS A 61 9.69 -17.22 -14.89
C LYS A 61 11.09 -16.91 -15.41
N SER A 62 11.28 -16.80 -16.73
CA SER A 62 12.60 -16.49 -17.30
C SER A 62 13.13 -15.11 -16.88
N ILE A 63 12.24 -14.11 -16.71
CA ILE A 63 12.60 -12.79 -16.20
C ILE A 63 13.06 -12.88 -14.74
N ILE A 64 12.30 -13.57 -13.90
CA ILE A 64 12.64 -13.75 -12.47
C ILE A 64 13.96 -14.53 -12.34
N ASP A 65 14.18 -15.56 -13.16
CA ASP A 65 15.43 -16.32 -13.18
C ASP A 65 16.62 -15.45 -13.59
N ARG A 66 16.44 -14.53 -14.55
CA ARG A 66 17.48 -13.56 -14.93
C ARG A 66 17.82 -12.63 -13.77
N LEU A 67 16.82 -12.06 -13.11
CA LEU A 67 17.03 -11.21 -11.92
C LEU A 67 17.69 -11.98 -10.78
N ARG A 68 17.33 -13.25 -10.59
CA ARG A 68 17.96 -14.12 -9.60
C ARG A 68 19.43 -14.37 -9.91
N LYS A 69 19.80 -14.58 -11.18
CA LYS A 69 21.21 -14.72 -11.59
C LYS A 69 22.01 -13.46 -11.32
N GLU A 70 21.43 -12.28 -11.54
CA GLU A 70 22.08 -11.00 -11.19
C GLU A 70 22.27 -10.85 -9.68
N GLU A 71 21.24 -11.16 -8.88
CA GLU A 71 21.31 -11.16 -7.42
C GLU A 71 22.39 -12.10 -6.90
N VAL A 72 22.44 -13.34 -7.42
CA VAL A 72 23.42 -14.36 -7.00
C VAL A 72 24.84 -13.93 -7.34
N LYS A 73 25.10 -13.30 -8.50
CA LYS A 73 26.44 -12.80 -8.83
C LYS A 73 26.94 -11.76 -7.83
N VAL A 74 26.07 -10.82 -7.44
CA VAL A 74 26.41 -9.79 -6.43
C VAL A 74 26.57 -10.43 -5.04
N LEU A 75 25.73 -11.40 -4.70
CA LEU A 75 25.82 -12.15 -3.45
C LEU A 75 27.14 -12.93 -3.36
N GLU A 76 27.53 -13.63 -4.42
CA GLU A 76 28.80 -14.37 -4.48
C GLU A 76 30.00 -13.45 -4.30
N ALA A 77 30.03 -12.31 -4.99
CA ALA A 77 31.09 -11.32 -4.82
C ALA A 77 31.14 -10.80 -3.37
N THR A 78 29.98 -10.52 -2.78
CA THR A 78 29.86 -10.06 -1.38
C THR A 78 30.34 -11.13 -0.40
N GLN A 79 29.94 -12.39 -0.57
CA GLN A 79 30.33 -13.49 0.30
C GLN A 79 31.81 -13.84 0.16
N ARG A 80 32.34 -13.81 -1.06
CA ARG A 80 33.78 -14.00 -1.32
C ARG A 80 34.61 -12.93 -0.61
N MET A 81 34.18 -11.67 -0.70
CA MET A 81 34.81 -10.57 0.00
C MET A 81 34.77 -10.74 1.53
N LYS A 82 33.62 -11.13 2.09
CA LYS A 82 33.48 -11.45 3.52
C LYS A 82 34.44 -12.57 3.93
N GLY A 83 34.54 -13.64 3.13
CA GLY A 83 35.47 -14.74 3.37
C GLY A 83 36.93 -14.28 3.41
N TYR A 84 37.37 -13.46 2.44
CA TYR A 84 38.72 -12.88 2.44
C TYR A 84 38.97 -12.00 3.68
N ASN A 85 38.01 -11.16 4.07
CA ASN A 85 38.13 -10.31 5.25
C ASN A 85 38.28 -11.13 6.53
N ILE A 86 37.45 -12.17 6.70
CA ILE A 86 37.54 -13.08 7.85
C ILE A 86 38.92 -13.75 7.88
N PHE A 87 39.39 -14.28 6.75
CA PHE A 87 40.69 -14.95 6.67
C PHE A 87 41.86 -14.02 7.02
N LEU A 88 41.91 -12.82 6.44
CA LEU A 88 42.93 -11.82 6.77
C LEU A 88 42.90 -11.45 8.26
N PHE A 89 41.70 -11.37 8.83
CA PHE A 89 41.51 -11.05 10.23
C PHE A 89 42.05 -12.14 11.17
N TRP A 90 41.80 -13.42 10.89
CA TRP A 90 42.33 -14.54 11.69
C TRP A 90 43.86 -14.65 11.64
N ILE A 91 44.50 -14.23 10.54
CA ILE A 91 45.96 -14.25 10.38
C ILE A 91 46.64 -13.04 11.03
N SER A 92 45.96 -11.89 11.08
CA SER A 92 46.46 -10.64 11.67
C SER A 92 47.16 -10.80 13.03
N PRO A 93 46.57 -11.45 14.07
CA PRO A 93 47.24 -11.68 15.35
C PRO A 93 48.61 -12.33 15.23
N ILE A 94 48.74 -13.33 14.36
CA ILE A 94 49.96 -14.12 14.21
C ILE A 94 51.05 -13.25 13.59
N LEU A 95 50.70 -12.48 12.55
CA LEU A 95 51.62 -11.56 11.89
C LEU A 95 52.05 -10.41 12.80
N VAL A 96 51.12 -9.76 13.48
CA VAL A 96 51.39 -8.66 14.42
C VAL A 96 52.26 -9.14 15.57
N SER A 97 51.96 -10.30 16.14
CA SER A 97 52.76 -10.88 17.23
C SER A 97 54.16 -11.24 16.78
N SER A 98 54.29 -11.90 15.63
CA SER A 98 55.59 -12.27 15.07
C SER A 98 56.45 -11.05 14.76
N ALA A 99 55.88 -10.01 14.13
CA ALA A 99 56.57 -8.76 13.84
C ALA A 99 57.02 -8.05 15.13
N THR A 100 56.14 -7.97 16.12
CA THR A 100 56.43 -7.30 17.40
C THR A 100 57.56 -8.00 18.16
N PHE A 101 57.52 -9.33 18.28
CA PHE A 101 58.58 -10.09 18.93
C PHE A 101 59.90 -10.04 18.15
N MET A 102 59.86 -10.04 16.81
CA MET A 102 61.04 -9.86 15.97
C MET A 102 61.69 -8.48 16.22
N THR A 103 60.89 -7.41 16.29
CA THR A 103 61.40 -6.07 16.59
C THR A 103 61.98 -5.98 18.00
N CYS A 104 61.33 -6.58 19.00
CA CYS A 104 61.86 -6.64 20.38
C CYS A 104 63.20 -7.36 20.45
N TYR A 105 63.39 -8.44 19.68
CA TYR A 105 64.66 -9.15 19.58
C TYR A 105 65.78 -8.26 19.01
N PHE A 106 65.53 -7.54 17.91
CA PHE A 106 66.52 -6.65 17.31
C PHE A 106 66.85 -5.41 18.15
N THR A 107 65.89 -4.92 18.92
CA THR A 107 66.06 -3.73 19.79
C THR A 107 66.63 -4.06 21.16
N GLY A 108 66.87 -5.35 21.47
CA GLY A 108 67.47 -5.79 22.73
C GLY A 108 66.54 -5.67 23.94
N VAL A 109 65.22 -5.62 23.73
CA VAL A 109 64.24 -5.57 24.83
C VAL A 109 64.08 -6.97 25.43
N PRO A 110 64.19 -7.16 26.76
CA PRO A 110 64.09 -8.47 27.38
C PRO A 110 62.68 -9.07 27.24
N LEU A 111 62.60 -10.22 26.58
CA LEU A 111 61.37 -10.96 26.34
C LEU A 111 61.11 -11.96 27.48
N ASN A 112 60.37 -11.52 28.51
CA ASN A 112 59.91 -12.40 29.59
C ASN A 112 58.62 -13.13 29.20
N ALA A 113 58.44 -14.37 29.67
CA ALA A 113 57.23 -15.15 29.43
C ALA A 113 55.95 -14.41 29.85
N SER A 114 55.98 -13.71 31.00
CA SER A 114 54.86 -12.88 31.47
C SER A 114 54.44 -11.81 30.46
N ASN A 115 55.41 -11.15 29.81
CA ASN A 115 55.14 -10.08 28.85
C ASN A 115 54.54 -10.64 27.55
N ILE A 116 55.04 -11.79 27.09
CA ILE A 116 54.54 -12.49 25.89
C ILE A 116 53.08 -12.92 26.07
N PHE A 117 52.77 -13.61 27.19
CA PHE A 117 51.40 -14.06 27.46
C PHE A 117 50.43 -12.89 27.65
N THR A 118 50.86 -11.84 28.35
CA THR A 118 50.04 -10.63 28.54
C THR A 118 49.76 -9.94 27.21
N PHE A 119 50.75 -9.81 26.32
CA PHE A 119 50.58 -9.21 24.99
C PHE A 119 49.67 -10.02 24.06
N LEU A 120 49.82 -11.36 24.04
CA LEU A 120 48.94 -12.22 23.26
C LEU A 120 47.49 -12.18 23.76
N ALA A 121 47.30 -12.15 25.09
CA ALA A 121 45.98 -12.03 25.69
C ALA A 121 45.31 -10.69 25.36
N THR A 122 46.04 -9.57 25.44
CA THR A 122 45.50 -8.25 25.09
C THR A 122 45.17 -8.13 23.60
N LEU A 123 45.99 -8.70 22.71
CA LEU A 123 45.69 -8.76 21.27
C LEU A 123 44.41 -9.54 20.97
N ARG A 124 44.15 -10.65 21.68
CA ARG A 124 42.92 -11.44 21.52
C ARG A 124 41.68 -10.69 21.98
N VAL A 125 41.74 -10.02 23.13
CA VAL A 125 40.63 -9.20 23.64
C VAL A 125 40.31 -8.04 22.70
N LEU A 126 41.33 -7.44 22.07
CA LEU A 126 41.15 -6.33 21.14
C LEU A 126 40.52 -6.74 19.79
N GLN A 127 40.63 -8.01 19.40
CA GLN A 127 40.17 -8.47 18.08
C GLN A 127 38.65 -8.45 17.92
N GLU A 128 37.93 -8.94 18.92
CA GLU A 128 36.48 -9.07 18.87
C GLU A 128 35.74 -7.73 18.57
N PRO A 129 36.03 -6.61 19.26
CA PRO A 129 35.40 -5.33 18.93
C PRO A 129 35.81 -4.81 17.54
N ILE A 130 37.04 -5.09 17.07
CA ILE A 130 37.47 -4.68 15.72
C ILE A 130 36.67 -5.41 14.64
N THR A 131 36.37 -6.70 14.83
CA THR A 131 35.54 -7.45 13.86
C THR A 131 34.10 -6.99 13.78
N LEU A 132 33.51 -6.60 14.91
CA LEU A 132 32.10 -6.22 14.96
C LEU A 132 31.86 -4.78 14.47
N THR A 133 32.88 -3.92 14.52
CA THR A 133 32.74 -2.49 14.18
C THR A 133 32.22 -2.25 12.75
N PRO A 134 32.73 -2.91 11.68
CA PRO A 134 32.21 -2.73 10.32
C PRO A 134 30.74 -3.14 10.18
N ASP A 135 30.32 -4.20 10.85
CA ASP A 135 28.94 -4.67 10.82
C ASP A 135 28.00 -3.66 11.51
N ILE A 136 28.42 -3.10 12.65
CA ILE A 136 27.68 -2.03 13.33
C ILE A 136 27.56 -0.80 12.43
N ILE A 137 28.64 -0.39 11.76
CA ILE A 137 28.63 0.74 10.82
C ILE A 137 27.64 0.46 9.67
N ALA A 138 27.68 -0.75 9.10
CA ALA A 138 26.74 -1.15 8.06
C ALA A 138 25.29 -1.12 8.55
N MET A 139 25.01 -1.63 9.76
CA MET A 139 23.69 -1.57 10.37
C MET A 139 23.19 -0.13 10.57
N ILE A 140 24.06 0.80 11.00
CA ILE A 140 23.72 2.22 11.13
C ILE A 140 23.37 2.84 9.77
N ILE A 141 24.12 2.51 8.72
CA ILE A 141 23.83 2.97 7.35
C ILE A 141 22.47 2.45 6.89
N HIS A 142 22.19 1.16 7.09
CA HIS A 142 20.88 0.57 6.76
C HIS A 142 19.74 1.21 7.54
N ALA A 143 19.91 1.42 8.85
CA ALA A 143 18.95 2.10 9.69
C ALA A 143 18.67 3.53 9.19
N LYS A 144 19.71 4.27 8.79
CA LYS A 144 19.56 5.62 8.23
C LYS A 144 18.77 5.63 6.91
N VAL A 145 19.02 4.67 6.02
CA VAL A 145 18.27 4.57 4.74
C VAL A 145 16.80 4.18 5.00
N ALA A 146 16.55 3.22 5.88
CA ALA A 146 15.19 2.83 6.26
C ALA A 146 14.45 3.99 6.94
N PHE A 147 15.10 4.68 7.87
CA PHE A 147 14.55 5.85 8.56
C PHE A 147 14.21 6.97 7.57
N ARG A 148 15.09 7.24 6.58
CA ARG A 148 14.78 8.21 5.51
C ARG A 148 13.51 7.84 4.76
N ARG A 149 13.31 6.57 4.40
CA ARG A 149 12.09 6.12 3.71
C ARG A 149 10.84 6.36 4.57
N ILE A 150 10.90 6.05 5.86
CA ILE A 150 9.80 6.28 6.81
C ILE A 150 9.49 7.78 6.92
N VAL A 151 10.51 8.62 7.08
CA VAL A 151 10.33 10.08 7.16
C VAL A 151 9.74 10.63 5.87
N THR A 152 10.22 10.19 4.70
CA THR A 152 9.65 10.61 3.41
C THR A 152 8.19 10.21 3.26
N PHE A 153 7.80 9.03 3.74
CA PHE A 153 6.40 8.59 3.74
C PHE A 153 5.53 9.41 4.71
N LEU A 154 6.01 9.64 5.94
CA LEU A 154 5.29 10.42 6.95
C LEU A 154 5.21 11.91 6.64
N ALA A 155 6.11 12.43 5.79
CA ALA A 155 6.11 13.80 5.32
C ALA A 155 5.42 13.99 3.96
N ALA A 156 4.80 12.94 3.41
CA ALA A 156 4.00 13.06 2.20
C ALA A 156 2.80 13.99 2.45
N GLU A 157 2.40 14.72 1.42
CA GLU A 157 1.26 15.64 1.51
C GLU A 157 -0.03 14.87 1.83
N GLU A 158 -0.75 15.32 2.84
CA GLU A 158 -2.07 14.79 3.19
C GLU A 158 -3.14 15.56 2.43
N LEU A 159 -4.21 14.86 2.04
CA LEU A 159 -5.39 15.51 1.47
C LEU A 159 -6.06 16.35 2.56
N GLU A 160 -5.99 17.67 2.42
CA GLU A 160 -6.72 18.60 3.29
C GLU A 160 -8.23 18.50 2.98
N CYS A 161 -8.94 17.68 3.76
CA CYS A 161 -10.39 17.51 3.68
C CYS A 161 -11.15 18.73 4.25
N GLU A 162 -10.91 19.94 3.74
CA GLU A 162 -11.72 21.12 4.08
C GLU A 162 -13.17 21.01 3.59
N ILE A 163 -13.45 20.04 2.70
CA ILE A 163 -14.78 19.75 2.14
C ILE A 163 -15.75 19.27 3.23
N PHE A 164 -15.23 18.62 4.29
CA PHE A 164 -16.01 18.19 5.45
C PHE A 164 -16.01 19.23 6.57
N LYS A 165 -16.50 20.44 6.31
CA LYS A 165 -17.12 21.21 7.39
C LYS A 165 -18.40 20.48 7.79
N LYS A 166 -18.26 19.48 8.68
CA LYS A 166 -19.34 18.85 9.44
C LYS A 166 -20.27 19.95 9.95
N MET A 167 -21.41 20.14 9.31
CA MET A 167 -22.55 20.79 9.93
C MET A 167 -23.54 19.69 10.27
N GLU A 168 -23.72 19.45 11.56
CA GLU A 168 -24.73 18.59 12.17
C GLU A 168 -26.17 19.10 11.93
N CYS A 169 -26.43 19.80 10.83
CA CYS A 169 -27.69 20.47 10.55
C CYS A 169 -28.16 20.22 9.11
N ALA A 170 -28.32 18.94 8.73
CA ALA A 170 -28.96 18.54 7.47
C ALA A 170 -30.40 19.10 7.31
N LYS A 171 -31.02 19.57 8.40
CA LYS A 171 -32.42 20.04 8.41
C LYS A 171 -32.63 21.47 7.90
N GLN A 172 -31.57 22.25 7.65
CA GLN A 172 -31.70 23.66 7.25
C GLN A 172 -31.22 23.98 5.82
N HIS A 173 -30.51 23.07 5.15
CA HIS A 173 -29.98 23.32 3.81
C HIS A 173 -30.91 22.73 2.73
N LYS A 174 -31.28 23.57 1.75
CA LYS A 174 -32.14 23.19 0.62
C LYS A 174 -31.46 22.23 -0.37
N HIS A 175 -30.13 22.25 -0.40
CA HIS A 175 -29.28 21.45 -1.29
C HIS A 175 -28.43 20.47 -0.48
N ALA A 176 -28.41 19.21 -0.91
CA ALA A 176 -27.58 18.16 -0.31
C ALA A 176 -26.14 18.22 -0.83
N ILE A 177 -25.95 18.51 -2.12
CA ILE A 177 -24.63 18.69 -2.75
C ILE A 177 -24.64 20.00 -3.54
N SER A 178 -23.59 20.80 -3.39
CA SER A 178 -23.35 22.01 -4.19
C SER A 178 -21.88 22.10 -4.60
N ILE A 179 -21.65 22.23 -5.89
CA ILE A 179 -20.34 22.49 -6.50
C ILE A 179 -20.46 23.78 -7.30
N SER A 180 -19.62 24.76 -6.98
CA SER A 180 -19.54 26.03 -7.72
C SER A 180 -18.14 26.24 -8.29
N SER A 181 -18.07 26.37 -9.62
CA SER A 181 -16.85 26.56 -10.42
C SER A 181 -15.72 25.59 -10.05
N GLY A 182 -16.05 24.31 -9.83
CA GLY A 182 -15.11 23.31 -9.37
C GLY A 182 -14.10 22.89 -10.45
N ASN A 183 -12.81 23.12 -10.18
CA ASN A 183 -11.67 22.65 -10.98
C ASN A 183 -10.90 21.59 -10.18
N PHE A 184 -10.82 20.37 -10.71
CA PHE A 184 -10.25 19.22 -10.00
C PHE A 184 -9.09 18.57 -10.78
N SER A 185 -8.05 18.17 -10.04
CA SER A 185 -6.87 17.47 -10.58
C SER A 185 -6.34 16.45 -9.58
N TRP A 186 -6.08 15.22 -10.06
CA TRP A 186 -5.41 14.18 -9.27
C TRP A 186 -3.95 14.53 -8.92
N GLU A 187 -3.32 15.40 -9.70
CA GLU A 187 -1.93 15.83 -9.48
C GLU A 187 -1.83 17.16 -8.72
N GLY A 188 -2.96 17.76 -8.33
CA GLY A 188 -2.99 19.07 -7.66
C GLY A 188 -2.55 20.25 -8.54
N ASN A 189 -2.36 20.03 -9.84
CA ASN A 189 -1.81 21.03 -10.76
C ASN A 189 -2.89 21.64 -11.67
N LEU A 190 -2.86 22.98 -11.81
CA LEU A 190 -3.73 23.75 -12.73
C LEU A 190 -3.54 23.38 -14.21
N SER A 191 -2.38 22.87 -14.59
CA SER A 191 -2.04 22.53 -15.97
C SER A 191 -2.75 21.27 -16.47
N ILE A 192 -3.12 20.35 -15.57
CA ILE A 192 -3.71 19.05 -15.89
C ILE A 192 -5.00 18.89 -15.07
N LEU A 193 -6.06 19.59 -15.51
CA LEU A 193 -7.39 19.47 -14.92
C LEU A 193 -8.13 18.28 -15.54
N THR A 194 -8.62 17.38 -14.69
CA THR A 194 -9.50 16.28 -15.10
C THR A 194 -10.93 16.75 -15.27
N LEU A 195 -11.40 17.60 -14.37
CA LEU A 195 -12.73 18.22 -14.42
C LEU A 195 -12.59 19.74 -14.40
N LYS A 196 -13.29 20.43 -15.30
CA LYS A 196 -13.17 21.87 -15.53
C LYS A 196 -14.51 22.57 -15.34
N SER A 197 -14.53 23.61 -14.52
CA SER A 197 -15.67 24.51 -14.29
C SER A 197 -16.98 23.79 -14.01
N VAL A 198 -16.94 22.75 -13.18
CA VAL A 198 -18.14 21.97 -12.83
C VAL A 198 -19.04 22.81 -11.93
N ASN A 199 -20.31 22.94 -12.33
CA ASN A 199 -21.36 23.52 -11.51
C ASN A 199 -22.47 22.48 -11.34
N LEU A 200 -22.75 22.09 -10.10
CA LEU A 200 -23.71 21.05 -9.79
C LEU A 200 -24.46 21.43 -8.51
N GLU A 201 -25.79 21.38 -8.57
CA GLU A 201 -26.65 21.53 -7.40
C GLU A 201 -27.62 20.36 -7.34
N VAL A 202 -27.60 19.61 -6.24
CA VAL A 202 -28.50 18.49 -5.99
C VAL A 202 -29.31 18.78 -4.73
N LYS A 203 -30.64 18.72 -4.83
CA LYS A 203 -31.56 18.94 -3.71
C LYS A 203 -31.61 17.71 -2.82
N SER A 204 -31.99 17.91 -1.56
CA SER A 204 -32.21 16.79 -0.64
C SER A 204 -33.37 15.90 -1.12
N GLY A 205 -33.13 14.60 -1.24
CA GLY A 205 -34.11 13.62 -1.72
C GLY A 205 -34.19 13.46 -3.24
N GLU A 206 -33.39 14.22 -3.99
CA GLU A 206 -33.33 14.16 -5.45
C GLU A 206 -32.50 12.95 -5.93
N LYS A 207 -32.98 12.29 -6.98
CA LYS A 207 -32.27 11.20 -7.66
C LYS A 207 -31.75 11.71 -8.98
N VAL A 208 -30.43 11.75 -9.12
CA VAL A 208 -29.72 12.23 -10.29
C VAL A 208 -28.98 11.08 -10.96
N ALA A 209 -29.18 10.90 -12.26
CA ALA A 209 -28.38 10.01 -13.07
C ALA A 209 -27.24 10.77 -13.75
N ILE A 210 -26.05 10.20 -13.78
CA ILE A 210 -24.87 10.76 -14.46
C ILE A 210 -24.51 9.81 -15.60
N CYS A 211 -24.62 10.31 -16.83
CA CYS A 211 -24.32 9.55 -18.04
C CYS A 211 -23.18 10.21 -18.82
N GLY A 212 -22.64 9.51 -19.82
CA GLY A 212 -21.58 10.04 -20.68
C GLY A 212 -20.55 9.00 -21.10
N GLU A 213 -19.67 9.41 -21.99
CA GLU A 213 -18.66 8.55 -22.59
C GLU A 213 -17.70 7.92 -21.56
N VAL A 214 -17.09 6.79 -21.92
CA VAL A 214 -16.07 6.13 -21.11
C VAL A 214 -14.86 7.07 -21.00
N GLY A 215 -14.39 7.33 -19.78
CA GLY A 215 -13.27 8.25 -19.53
C GLY A 215 -13.66 9.73 -19.43
N ALA A 216 -14.95 10.08 -19.47
CA ALA A 216 -15.41 11.47 -19.32
C ALA A 216 -15.25 12.07 -17.91
N GLY A 217 -14.74 11.30 -16.93
CA GLY A 217 -14.52 11.79 -15.55
C GLY A 217 -15.69 11.61 -14.59
N LYS A 218 -16.68 10.75 -14.90
CA LYS A 218 -17.85 10.47 -14.06
C LYS A 218 -17.48 9.97 -12.66
N SER A 219 -16.61 8.96 -12.57
CA SER A 219 -16.10 8.45 -11.28
C SER A 219 -15.26 9.52 -10.56
N THR A 220 -14.50 10.33 -11.29
CA THR A 220 -13.75 11.47 -10.73
C THR A 220 -14.69 12.50 -10.11
N LEU A 221 -15.88 12.73 -10.67
CA LEU A 221 -16.88 13.63 -10.10
C LEU A 221 -17.39 13.12 -8.75
N LEU A 222 -17.66 11.82 -8.63
CA LEU A 222 -18.03 11.21 -7.35
C LEU A 222 -16.88 11.31 -6.33
N ALA A 223 -15.65 11.02 -6.75
CA ALA A 223 -14.46 11.14 -5.91
C ALA A 223 -14.20 12.59 -5.46
N ALA A 224 -14.52 13.58 -6.30
CA ALA A 224 -14.47 15.00 -5.94
C ALA A 224 -15.51 15.37 -4.86
N ILE A 225 -16.72 14.80 -4.93
CA ILE A 225 -17.76 14.99 -3.89
C ILE A 225 -17.33 14.33 -2.57
N LEU A 226 -16.66 13.18 -2.62
CA LEU A 226 -16.08 12.51 -1.45
C LEU A 226 -14.86 13.25 -0.88
N GLY A 227 -14.28 14.18 -1.63
CA GLY A 227 -13.06 14.89 -1.26
C GLY A 227 -11.78 14.07 -1.41
N GLU A 228 -11.81 13.00 -2.21
CA GLU A 228 -10.62 12.20 -2.55
C GLU A 228 -9.76 12.85 -3.64
N VAL A 229 -10.34 13.76 -4.43
CA VAL A 229 -9.62 14.51 -5.47
C VAL A 229 -9.33 15.93 -4.98
N PRO A 230 -8.06 16.39 -4.99
CA PRO A 230 -7.71 17.76 -4.66
C PRO A 230 -8.50 18.77 -5.51
N LYS A 231 -9.15 19.73 -4.83
CA LYS A 231 -9.74 20.90 -5.49
C LYS A 231 -8.66 21.95 -5.70
N VAL A 232 -8.56 22.45 -6.92
CA VAL A 232 -7.61 23.51 -7.27
C VAL A 232 -8.30 24.87 -7.16
N GLU A 233 -9.53 24.97 -7.67
CA GLU A 233 -10.39 26.15 -7.57
C GLU A 233 -11.85 25.74 -7.37
N GLY A 234 -12.66 26.68 -6.86
CA GLY A 234 -14.08 26.48 -6.60
C GLY A 234 -14.41 25.98 -5.21
N MET A 235 -15.70 25.71 -4.99
CA MET A 235 -16.22 25.26 -3.71
C MET A 235 -17.02 23.96 -3.89
N VAL A 236 -16.79 23.00 -2.99
CA VAL A 236 -17.56 21.76 -2.89
C VAL A 236 -18.15 21.70 -1.49
N GLN A 237 -19.45 21.47 -1.41
CA GLN A 237 -20.17 21.30 -0.16
C GLN A 237 -21.10 20.10 -0.27
N ALA A 238 -21.00 19.19 0.70
CA ALA A 238 -21.93 18.06 0.85
C ALA A 238 -22.44 18.04 2.29
N TYR A 239 -23.77 17.96 2.45
CA TYR A 239 -24.44 18.05 3.75
C TYR A 239 -25.11 16.71 4.08
N GLY A 240 -24.63 16.04 5.13
CA GLY A 240 -25.17 14.78 5.63
C GLY A 240 -24.17 13.62 5.57
N LYS A 241 -24.62 12.44 5.98
CA LYS A 241 -23.84 11.20 5.90
C LYS A 241 -23.84 10.69 4.46
N ILE A 242 -22.67 10.37 3.92
CA ILE A 242 -22.51 9.83 2.55
C ILE A 242 -22.25 8.32 2.62
N ALA A 243 -22.93 7.55 1.78
CA ALA A 243 -22.59 6.16 1.45
C ALA A 243 -22.08 6.10 0.01
N TYR A 244 -20.94 5.43 -0.18
CA TYR A 244 -20.32 5.26 -1.50
C TYR A 244 -20.26 3.79 -1.89
N VAL A 245 -20.65 3.52 -3.14
CA VAL A 245 -20.53 2.22 -3.80
C VAL A 245 -19.64 2.40 -5.01
N SER A 246 -18.46 1.81 -4.95
CA SER A 246 -17.44 1.87 -6.01
C SER A 246 -17.76 0.92 -7.17
N GLN A 247 -17.28 1.25 -8.37
CA GLN A 247 -17.40 0.40 -9.55
C GLN A 247 -16.75 -0.98 -9.35
N MET A 248 -15.55 -1.00 -8.75
CA MET A 248 -14.91 -2.23 -8.30
C MET A 248 -15.30 -2.55 -6.87
N ALA A 249 -16.07 -3.62 -6.68
CA ALA A 249 -16.57 -3.99 -5.36
C ALA A 249 -15.44 -4.46 -4.43
N TRP A 250 -15.34 -3.79 -3.26
CA TRP A 250 -14.37 -4.12 -2.22
C TRP A 250 -15.06 -4.79 -1.02
N ILE A 251 -14.59 -6.00 -0.69
CA ILE A 251 -15.09 -6.85 0.39
C ILE A 251 -13.94 -7.13 1.35
N GLN A 252 -14.17 -6.94 2.65
CA GLN A 252 -13.20 -7.22 3.69
C GLN A 252 -13.14 -8.73 3.97
N SER A 253 -11.97 -9.23 4.35
CA SER A 253 -11.86 -10.61 4.82
C SER A 253 -12.62 -10.77 6.14
N GLY A 254 -13.61 -11.68 6.18
CA GLY A 254 -14.55 -11.85 7.30
C GLY A 254 -15.85 -12.49 6.83
N SER A 255 -16.86 -12.58 7.71
CA SER A 255 -18.17 -13.12 7.32
C SER A 255 -18.94 -12.15 6.41
N ILE A 256 -19.94 -12.65 5.68
CA ILE A 256 -20.82 -11.80 4.85
C ILE A 256 -21.60 -10.84 5.75
N GLN A 257 -22.07 -11.35 6.89
CA GLN A 257 -22.75 -10.57 7.91
C GLN A 257 -21.90 -9.41 8.39
N ASP A 258 -20.64 -9.64 8.76
CA ASP A 258 -19.72 -8.57 9.21
C ASP A 258 -19.46 -7.54 8.11
N ASN A 259 -19.38 -7.99 6.86
CA ASN A 259 -19.21 -7.11 5.71
C ASN A 259 -20.41 -6.18 5.48
N ILE A 260 -21.64 -6.66 5.73
CA ILE A 260 -22.87 -5.86 5.60
C ILE A 260 -23.03 -4.93 6.81
N LEU A 261 -22.80 -5.43 8.02
CA LEU A 261 -22.90 -4.65 9.26
C LEU A 261 -21.84 -3.54 9.35
N PHE A 262 -20.62 -3.84 8.89
CA PHE A 262 -19.51 -2.90 8.77
C PHE A 262 -19.26 -2.06 10.04
N GLY A 263 -19.25 -2.73 11.20
CA GLY A 263 -19.04 -2.11 12.52
C GLY A 263 -20.30 -1.56 13.19
N CYS A 264 -21.47 -1.61 12.54
CA CYS A 264 -22.75 -1.30 13.16
C CYS A 264 -23.31 -2.50 13.93
N THR A 265 -24.15 -2.22 14.94
CA THR A 265 -24.86 -3.27 15.68
C THR A 265 -25.91 -3.94 14.79
N MET A 266 -26.09 -5.25 14.96
CA MET A 266 -27.08 -6.01 14.19
C MET A 266 -28.50 -5.76 14.70
N ASP A 267 -29.33 -5.18 13.83
CA ASP A 267 -30.79 -5.17 13.93
C ASP A 267 -31.32 -6.22 12.97
N LYS A 268 -31.92 -7.28 13.51
CA LYS A 268 -32.40 -8.42 12.73
C LYS A 268 -33.42 -8.03 11.67
N GLN A 269 -34.35 -7.13 12.00
CA GLN A 269 -35.41 -6.76 11.07
C GLN A 269 -34.82 -5.93 9.93
N LYS A 270 -34.04 -4.90 10.25
CA LYS A 270 -33.36 -4.06 9.25
C LYS A 270 -32.40 -4.88 8.37
N TYR A 271 -31.67 -5.82 8.97
CA TYR A 271 -30.75 -6.69 8.25
C TYR A 271 -31.50 -7.56 7.24
N GLN A 272 -32.58 -8.20 7.66
CA GLN A 272 -33.39 -9.05 6.79
C GLN A 272 -34.01 -8.26 5.63
N GLU A 273 -34.58 -7.08 5.91
CA GLU A 273 -35.09 -6.19 4.87
C GLU A 273 -33.99 -5.75 3.89
N THR A 274 -32.78 -5.51 4.38
CA THR A 274 -31.63 -5.11 3.54
C THR A 274 -31.23 -6.24 2.59
N VAL A 275 -31.14 -7.47 3.10
CA VAL A 275 -30.79 -8.66 2.32
C VAL A 275 -31.84 -8.95 1.24
N GLU A 276 -33.12 -8.78 1.57
CA GLU A 276 -34.24 -8.91 0.63
C GLU A 276 -34.16 -7.85 -0.48
N LYS A 277 -34.09 -6.56 -0.13
CA LYS A 277 -34.04 -5.42 -1.08
C LYS A 277 -32.81 -5.44 -2.00
N CYS A 278 -31.73 -6.10 -1.60
CA CYS A 278 -30.52 -6.28 -2.41
C CYS A 278 -30.52 -7.59 -3.22
N SER A 279 -31.61 -8.36 -3.23
CA SER A 279 -31.71 -9.66 -3.92
C SER A 279 -30.62 -10.67 -3.50
N LEU A 280 -30.20 -10.64 -2.23
CA LEU A 280 -29.12 -11.51 -1.70
C LEU A 280 -29.63 -12.83 -1.12
N VAL A 281 -30.94 -12.98 -0.88
CA VAL A 281 -31.52 -14.17 -0.22
C VAL A 281 -31.08 -15.47 -0.89
N LYS A 282 -31.25 -15.55 -2.22
CA LYS A 282 -30.87 -16.74 -3.02
C LYS A 282 -29.36 -17.00 -2.98
N ASP A 283 -28.55 -15.94 -2.97
CA ASP A 283 -27.09 -16.08 -2.88
C ASP A 283 -26.67 -16.68 -1.55
N LEU A 284 -27.28 -16.23 -0.45
CA LEU A 284 -26.99 -16.73 0.90
C LEU A 284 -27.44 -18.18 1.07
N GLU A 285 -28.59 -18.57 0.53
CA GLU A 285 -29.07 -19.96 0.56
C GLU A 285 -28.15 -20.95 -0.16
N MET A 286 -27.44 -20.50 -1.20
CA MET A 286 -26.47 -21.33 -1.93
C MET A 286 -25.14 -21.51 -1.19
N LEU A 287 -24.86 -20.71 -0.16
CA LEU A 287 -23.61 -20.77 0.58
C LEU A 287 -23.69 -21.79 1.74
N PRO A 288 -22.59 -22.51 2.03
CA PRO A 288 -22.60 -23.60 3.00
C PRO A 288 -22.98 -23.17 4.43
N TYR A 289 -22.71 -21.90 4.79
CA TYR A 289 -23.02 -21.34 6.11
C TYR A 289 -23.85 -20.05 6.01
N GLY A 290 -24.56 -19.84 4.90
CA GLY A 290 -25.36 -18.63 4.72
C GLY A 290 -24.53 -17.35 4.84
N ASP A 291 -25.03 -16.41 5.64
CA ASP A 291 -24.40 -15.12 5.94
C ASP A 291 -23.16 -15.20 6.86
N LEU A 292 -23.00 -16.31 7.59
CA LEU A 292 -21.82 -16.61 8.41
C LEU A 292 -20.66 -17.18 7.59
N THR A 293 -20.84 -17.37 6.28
CA THR A 293 -19.76 -17.83 5.40
C THR A 293 -18.61 -16.83 5.37
N GLU A 294 -17.39 -17.32 5.64
CA GLU A 294 -16.19 -16.50 5.55
C GLU A 294 -15.82 -16.21 4.08
N ILE A 295 -15.65 -14.93 3.75
CA ILE A 295 -15.17 -14.42 2.46
C ILE A 295 -13.75 -13.84 2.67
N GLY A 296 -12.89 -13.97 1.66
CA GLY A 296 -11.58 -13.31 1.63
C GLY A 296 -10.47 -14.24 1.15
N GLU A 297 -9.21 -13.91 1.45
CA GLU A 297 -8.04 -14.67 0.98
C GLU A 297 -8.02 -16.14 1.46
N ARG A 298 -8.68 -16.43 2.59
CA ARG A 298 -8.82 -17.77 3.16
C ARG A 298 -10.25 -18.33 3.06
N GLY A 299 -11.19 -17.53 2.54
CA GLY A 299 -12.61 -17.84 2.49
C GLY A 299 -13.09 -18.25 1.10
N ILE A 300 -14.42 -18.38 0.95
CA ILE A 300 -15.05 -18.62 -0.34
C ILE A 300 -14.98 -17.34 -1.18
N ASN A 301 -14.62 -17.48 -2.45
CA ASN A 301 -14.65 -16.35 -3.40
C ASN A 301 -16.06 -16.16 -3.96
N LEU A 302 -16.61 -14.97 -3.75
CA LEU A 302 -17.87 -14.54 -4.37
C LEU A 302 -17.71 -14.20 -5.85
N SER A 303 -18.79 -14.33 -6.63
CA SER A 303 -18.87 -13.81 -7.99
C SER A 303 -18.84 -12.28 -8.04
N GLY A 304 -18.60 -11.68 -9.21
CA GLY A 304 -18.58 -10.22 -9.37
C GLY A 304 -19.90 -9.56 -8.96
N GLY A 305 -21.03 -10.08 -9.46
CA GLY A 305 -22.37 -9.60 -9.10
C GLY A 305 -22.71 -9.80 -7.63
N GLN A 306 -22.29 -10.92 -7.01
CA GLN A 306 -22.46 -11.14 -5.57
C GLN A 306 -21.69 -10.11 -4.74
N LYS A 307 -20.44 -9.80 -5.11
CA LYS A 307 -19.65 -8.75 -4.44
C LYS A 307 -20.31 -7.38 -4.54
N GLN A 308 -20.85 -7.03 -5.71
CA GLN A 308 -21.60 -5.77 -5.90
C GLN A 308 -22.85 -5.73 -5.01
N ARG A 309 -23.65 -6.80 -4.96
CA ARG A 309 -24.84 -6.87 -4.11
C ARG A 309 -24.52 -6.76 -2.61
N VAL A 310 -23.44 -7.39 -2.15
CA VAL A 310 -22.99 -7.26 -0.74
C VAL A 310 -22.55 -5.82 -0.43
N GLN A 311 -21.88 -5.14 -1.37
CA GLN A 311 -21.51 -3.74 -1.21
C GLN A 311 -22.72 -2.80 -1.17
N LEU A 312 -23.74 -3.06 -2.00
CA LEU A 312 -25.03 -2.35 -1.96
C LEU A 312 -25.73 -2.57 -0.61
N ALA A 313 -25.76 -3.81 -0.12
CA ALA A 313 -26.33 -4.13 1.19
C ALA A 313 -25.60 -3.39 2.32
N ARG A 314 -24.27 -3.31 2.28
CA ARG A 314 -23.47 -2.50 3.21
C ARG A 314 -23.89 -1.02 3.18
N ALA A 315 -24.02 -0.44 1.99
CA ALA A 315 -24.41 0.96 1.84
C ALA A 315 -25.82 1.22 2.39
N LEU A 316 -26.79 0.36 2.08
CA LEU A 316 -28.17 0.49 2.55
C LEU A 316 -28.31 0.29 4.06
N TYR A 317 -27.59 -0.69 4.63
CA TYR A 317 -27.62 -0.94 6.07
C TYR A 317 -27.09 0.26 6.87
N GLN A 318 -26.09 0.96 6.32
CA GLN A 318 -25.47 2.14 6.94
C GLN A 318 -26.43 3.34 7.05
N ASP A 319 -27.55 3.33 6.31
CA ASP A 319 -28.61 4.34 6.30
C ASP A 319 -28.08 5.79 6.23
N ALA A 320 -27.40 6.10 5.13
CA ALA A 320 -26.86 7.43 4.85
C ALA A 320 -27.94 8.40 4.33
N ASP A 321 -27.61 9.70 4.24
CA ASP A 321 -28.48 10.73 3.67
C ASP A 321 -28.27 10.86 2.15
N ILE A 322 -27.02 10.66 1.71
CA ILE A 322 -26.56 10.77 0.33
C ILE A 322 -25.95 9.44 -0.11
N TYR A 323 -26.36 8.93 -1.26
CA TYR A 323 -25.82 7.72 -1.88
C TYR A 323 -25.12 8.06 -3.19
N LEU A 324 -23.84 7.75 -3.28
CA LEU A 324 -23.02 7.88 -4.47
C LEU A 324 -22.76 6.49 -5.02
N LEU A 325 -23.33 6.17 -6.19
CA LEU A 325 -23.31 4.83 -6.77
C LEU A 325 -22.57 4.87 -8.11
N ASP A 326 -21.39 4.25 -8.17
CA ASP A 326 -20.54 4.21 -9.37
C ASP A 326 -20.73 2.90 -10.13
N ASP A 327 -21.62 2.91 -11.13
CA ASP A 327 -21.94 1.78 -12.01
C ASP A 327 -22.18 0.42 -11.27
N PRO A 328 -23.11 0.39 -10.29
CA PRO A 328 -23.33 -0.75 -9.39
C PRO A 328 -23.96 -1.98 -10.07
N PHE A 329 -24.41 -1.85 -11.32
CA PHE A 329 -25.11 -2.91 -12.06
C PHE A 329 -24.25 -3.59 -13.12
N SER A 330 -23.00 -3.16 -13.30
CA SER A 330 -22.10 -3.62 -14.37
C SER A 330 -21.79 -5.11 -14.35
N ALA A 331 -21.80 -5.77 -13.19
CA ALA A 331 -21.53 -7.20 -13.05
C ALA A 331 -22.78 -8.03 -12.67
N VAL A 332 -23.98 -7.45 -12.79
CA VAL A 332 -25.26 -8.06 -12.40
C VAL A 332 -26.10 -8.33 -13.65
N ASP A 333 -26.78 -9.47 -13.68
CA ASP A 333 -27.69 -9.84 -14.78
C ASP A 333 -28.86 -8.85 -14.89
N ALA A 334 -29.35 -8.60 -16.10
CA ALA A 334 -30.37 -7.57 -16.38
C ALA A 334 -31.66 -7.70 -15.54
N ASP A 335 -32.16 -8.93 -15.35
CA ASP A 335 -33.36 -9.17 -14.52
C ASP A 335 -33.10 -8.78 -13.07
N THR A 336 -31.94 -9.17 -12.52
CA THR A 336 -31.58 -8.85 -11.13
C THR A 336 -31.30 -7.37 -10.97
N ALA A 337 -30.67 -6.73 -11.96
CA ALA A 337 -30.44 -5.29 -11.98
C ALA A 337 -31.78 -4.53 -11.96
N THR A 338 -32.78 -4.99 -12.71
CA THR A 338 -34.13 -4.41 -12.71
C THR A 338 -34.83 -4.56 -11.36
N THR A 339 -34.73 -5.74 -10.72
CA THR A 339 -35.27 -5.95 -9.37
C THR A 339 -34.60 -5.02 -8.36
N ILE A 340 -33.27 -4.96 -8.36
CA ILE A 340 -32.53 -4.07 -7.46
C ILE A 340 -32.90 -2.62 -7.75
N PHE A 341 -32.98 -2.20 -9.02
CA PHE A 341 -33.36 -0.83 -9.37
C PHE A 341 -34.71 -0.44 -8.74
N ASN A 342 -35.73 -1.29 -8.89
CA ASN A 342 -37.06 -1.02 -8.37
C ASN A 342 -37.15 -1.10 -6.83
N GLU A 343 -36.61 -2.15 -6.22
CA GLU A 343 -36.75 -2.39 -4.78
C GLU A 343 -35.76 -1.55 -3.96
N TYR A 344 -34.53 -1.38 -4.44
CA TYR A 344 -33.46 -0.66 -3.77
C TYR A 344 -33.49 0.84 -4.08
N ILE A 345 -33.33 1.24 -5.35
CA ILE A 345 -33.19 2.67 -5.71
C ILE A 345 -34.54 3.38 -5.58
N MET A 346 -35.60 2.81 -6.17
CA MET A 346 -36.92 3.46 -6.16
C MET A 346 -37.70 3.21 -4.87
N GLY A 347 -37.55 2.03 -4.27
CA GLY A 347 -38.21 1.66 -3.01
C GLY A 347 -37.45 2.15 -1.77
N ALA A 348 -36.35 1.46 -1.45
CA ALA A 348 -35.61 1.66 -0.20
C ALA A 348 -35.00 3.07 -0.07
N LEU A 349 -34.52 3.63 -1.19
CA LEU A 349 -33.92 4.97 -1.25
C LEU A 349 -34.90 6.07 -1.72
N SER A 350 -36.21 5.82 -1.66
CA SER A 350 -37.24 6.76 -2.10
C SER A 350 -37.11 8.16 -1.52
N GLY A 351 -36.77 8.29 -0.22
CA GLY A 351 -36.59 9.57 0.47
C GLY A 351 -35.14 10.07 0.59
N LYS A 352 -34.18 9.40 -0.05
CA LYS A 352 -32.74 9.71 0.06
C LYS A 352 -32.23 10.40 -1.21
N THR A 353 -31.12 11.14 -1.08
CA THR A 353 -30.45 11.74 -2.23
C THR A 353 -29.58 10.68 -2.90
N VAL A 354 -29.72 10.47 -4.22
CA VAL A 354 -28.98 9.43 -4.95
C VAL A 354 -28.32 10.02 -6.18
N LEU A 355 -27.00 9.83 -6.33
CA LEU A 355 -26.27 10.08 -7.56
C LEU A 355 -25.82 8.74 -8.12
N LEU A 356 -26.43 8.31 -9.23
CA LEU A 356 -26.10 7.07 -9.91
C LEU A 356 -25.32 7.38 -11.19
N VAL A 357 -24.05 6.98 -11.24
CA VAL A 357 -23.31 6.88 -12.50
C VAL A 357 -23.72 5.55 -13.15
N THR A 358 -24.21 5.60 -14.38
CA THR A 358 -24.54 4.37 -15.12
C THR A 358 -24.31 4.54 -16.61
N HIS A 359 -23.96 3.43 -17.26
CA HIS A 359 -23.93 3.31 -18.71
C HIS A 359 -25.23 2.75 -19.30
N GLN A 360 -26.14 2.27 -18.45
CA GLN A 360 -27.40 1.66 -18.88
C GLN A 360 -28.48 2.74 -19.04
N VAL A 361 -28.90 2.95 -20.29
CA VAL A 361 -29.85 4.01 -20.67
C VAL A 361 -31.27 3.70 -20.19
N ASP A 362 -31.59 2.41 -19.99
CA ASP A 362 -32.94 1.93 -19.66
C ASP A 362 -33.49 2.48 -18.34
N PHE A 363 -32.61 2.81 -17.38
CA PHE A 363 -32.99 3.31 -16.07
C PHE A 363 -33.13 4.83 -16.00
N LEU A 364 -32.59 5.58 -16.98
CA LEU A 364 -32.56 7.03 -16.97
C LEU A 364 -33.94 7.70 -16.83
N PRO A 365 -35.02 7.21 -17.47
CA PRO A 365 -36.33 7.88 -17.40
C PRO A 365 -36.95 7.95 -15.99
N ALA A 366 -36.47 7.14 -15.04
CA ALA A 366 -36.98 7.10 -13.67
C ALA A 366 -36.29 8.11 -12.73
N PHE A 367 -35.24 8.81 -13.19
CA PHE A 367 -34.52 9.81 -12.40
C PHE A 367 -35.16 11.20 -12.52
N ASP A 368 -35.01 12.01 -11.46
CA ASP A 368 -35.53 13.37 -11.42
C ASP A 368 -34.74 14.32 -12.34
N SER A 369 -33.44 14.05 -12.51
CA SER A 369 -32.53 14.79 -13.38
C SER A 369 -31.44 13.89 -13.95
N ILE A 370 -30.97 14.23 -15.15
CA ILE A 370 -29.90 13.52 -15.86
C ILE A 370 -28.82 14.54 -16.21
N LEU A 371 -27.56 14.19 -15.91
CA LEU A 371 -26.36 14.97 -16.22
C LEU A 371 -25.54 14.35 -17.35
#